data_AF-B0Z9E5-F1
#
_entry.id   AF-B0Z9E5-F1
#
_cell.length_a   1.000
_cell.length_b   1.000
_cell.length_c   1.000
_cell.angle_alpha   90.00
_cell.angle_beta   90.00
_cell.angle_gamma   90.00
#
_symmetry.space_group_name_H-M   'P 1'
#
loop_
_entity.id
_entity.type
_entity.pdbx_description
1 polymer ?
#
loop_
_entity_poly.entity_id
_entity_poly.type
_entity_poly.pdbx_seq_one_letter_code
_entity_poly.pdbx_strand_id
1 'polypeptide(L)'
;HAGVVQMASILPARRARGPNEPGGIKFGLFGDIIQADRKHPNDPARASLEVVGAGVMLFDQIWLGSYVSGGVGFTQYATAAYTDNILDEFTYYGMDYLKDKYNFDYTAPSPDQTLEPTQDVVNDLATEVNLNAMEQYEQFPTMMEDHFGGSQRAGVMAAACGLTCSIGTGNSNAGLNGWYLSMLMHKEGWSRLGFFGYDLQDQC
;
A
#
# COMPACT_ATOMS: atom_id res chain seq x y z
N HIS A 1 4.83 -16.28 30.42
CA HIS A 1 4.00 -15.06 30.32
C HIS A 1 4.82 -13.77 30.42
N ALA A 2 5.56 -13.51 31.50
CA ALA A 2 6.17 -12.18 31.74
C ALA A 2 7.22 -11.69 30.72
N GLY A 3 7.82 -12.56 29.90
CA GLY A 3 8.86 -12.18 28.92
C GLY A 3 8.62 -12.70 27.51
N VAL A 4 7.40 -13.13 27.18
CA VAL A 4 7.10 -13.63 25.82
C VAL A 4 6.72 -12.46 24.92
N VAL A 5 7.31 -12.41 23.72
CA VAL A 5 6.88 -11.51 22.64
C VAL A 5 6.23 -12.38 21.57
N GLN A 6 4.91 -12.21 21.41
CA GLN A 6 4.12 -12.92 20.41
C GLN A 6 4.10 -12.14 19.10
N MET A 7 3.91 -12.86 17.99
CA MET A 7 3.79 -12.25 16.66
C MET A 7 2.41 -11.59 16.48
N ALA A 8 1.39 -12.09 17.17
CA ALA A 8 0.04 -11.58 17.08
C ALA A 8 -0.72 -11.84 18.37
N SER A 9 -1.64 -10.93 18.72
CA SER A 9 -2.59 -11.14 19.81
C SER A 9 -3.78 -11.99 19.38
N ILE A 10 -4.54 -12.49 20.35
CA ILE A 10 -5.82 -13.19 20.10
C ILE A 10 -6.85 -12.31 19.38
N LEU A 11 -7.80 -12.95 18.70
CA LEU A 11 -8.87 -12.25 17.98
C LEU A 11 -10.25 -12.33 18.68
N PRO A 12 -11.11 -11.31 18.51
CA PRO A 12 -12.46 -11.31 19.05
C PRO A 12 -13.33 -12.48 18.56
N ALA A 13 -14.35 -12.83 19.35
CA ALA A 13 -15.15 -14.05 19.21
C ALA A 13 -15.70 -14.31 17.79
N ARG A 14 -16.14 -13.28 17.05
CA ARG A 14 -16.68 -13.43 15.69
C ARG A 14 -15.67 -14.05 14.71
N ARG A 15 -14.37 -13.86 14.95
CA ARG A 15 -13.26 -14.40 14.16
C ARG A 15 -12.22 -15.05 15.08
N ALA A 16 -12.70 -15.82 16.06
CA ALA A 16 -11.89 -16.33 17.17
C ALA A 16 -10.65 -17.12 16.70
N ARG A 17 -9.49 -16.65 17.13
CA ARG A 17 -8.18 -17.25 16.88
C ARG A 17 -7.26 -16.99 18.07
N GLY A 18 -6.37 -17.95 18.32
CA GLY A 18 -5.32 -17.82 19.33
C GLY A 18 -4.25 -16.80 18.93
N PRO A 19 -3.20 -16.62 19.73
CA PRO A 19 -2.06 -15.79 19.37
C PRO A 19 -1.31 -16.33 18.14
N ASN A 20 -0.46 -15.50 17.55
CA ASN A 20 0.38 -15.82 16.38
C ASN A 20 -0.39 -16.19 15.09
N GLU A 21 -1.65 -15.76 14.98
CA GLU A 21 -2.47 -15.93 13.77
C GLU A 21 -2.48 -14.64 12.94
N PRO A 22 -2.57 -14.70 11.60
CA PRO A 22 -2.35 -13.55 10.72
C PRO A 22 -3.18 -12.31 11.08
N GLY A 23 -4.47 -12.47 11.37
CA GLY A 23 -5.35 -11.34 11.66
C GLY A 23 -5.03 -10.54 12.92
N GLY A 24 -4.12 -11.03 13.78
CA GLY A 24 -3.65 -10.31 14.97
C GLY A 24 -2.26 -9.70 14.82
N ILE A 25 -1.60 -9.88 13.67
CA ILE A 25 -0.30 -9.26 13.39
C ILE A 25 -0.55 -7.78 13.10
N LYS A 26 0.13 -6.89 13.83
CA LYS A 26 0.05 -5.44 13.58
C LYS A 26 0.91 -5.08 12.37
N PHE A 27 0.47 -4.11 11.57
CA PHE A 27 1.22 -3.71 10.36
C PHE A 27 2.65 -3.24 10.64
N GLY A 28 2.89 -2.51 11.73
CA GLY A 28 4.26 -2.13 12.11
C GLY A 28 5.16 -3.34 12.39
N LEU A 29 4.66 -4.32 13.16
CA LEU A 29 5.38 -5.56 13.42
C LEU A 29 5.57 -6.39 12.14
N PHE A 30 4.58 -6.37 11.24
CA PHE A 30 4.72 -7.03 9.95
C PHE A 30 5.82 -6.40 9.09
N GLY A 31 5.90 -5.06 9.05
CA GLY A 31 7.01 -4.34 8.43
C GLY A 31 8.37 -4.79 8.96
N ASP A 32 8.50 -4.92 10.28
CA ASP A 32 9.75 -5.38 10.93
C ASP A 32 10.12 -6.85 10.64
N ILE A 33 9.13 -7.71 10.36
CA ILE A 33 9.37 -9.12 10.00
C ILE A 33 10.11 -9.20 8.65
N ILE A 34 9.76 -8.32 7.72
CA ILE A 34 10.34 -8.31 6.37
C ILE A 34 11.74 -7.70 6.41
N GLN A 35 12.71 -8.39 5.82
CA GLN A 35 14.13 -8.04 5.93
C GLN A 35 14.64 -7.13 4.81
N ALA A 36 13.72 -6.53 4.04
CA ALA A 36 14.07 -5.73 2.86
C ALA A 36 14.81 -4.44 3.24
N ASP A 37 14.37 -3.77 4.31
CA ASP A 37 15.04 -2.56 4.82
C ASP A 37 16.52 -2.81 5.16
N ARG A 38 16.84 -3.96 5.77
CA ARG A 38 18.23 -4.37 6.05
C ARG A 38 19.07 -4.56 4.78
N LYS A 39 18.44 -4.92 3.66
CA LYS A 39 19.11 -5.21 2.37
C LYS A 39 19.15 -4.01 1.44
N HIS A 40 18.15 -3.14 1.53
CA HIS A 40 17.94 -1.98 0.68
C HIS A 40 17.79 -0.70 1.53
N PRO A 41 18.75 -0.37 2.42
CA PRO A 41 18.60 0.74 3.36
C PRO A 41 18.59 2.13 2.69
N ASN A 42 19.08 2.21 1.45
CA ASN A 42 19.15 3.42 0.65
C ASN A 42 18.11 3.42 -0.48
N ASP A 43 17.11 2.55 -0.40
CA ASP A 43 16.02 2.47 -1.36
C ASP A 43 14.71 2.17 -0.59
N PRO A 44 14.13 3.22 0.04
CA PRO A 44 12.93 3.06 0.85
C PRO A 44 11.72 2.62 0.04
N ALA A 45 11.68 2.92 -1.26
CA ALA A 45 10.65 2.43 -2.17
C ALA A 45 10.75 0.91 -2.32
N ARG A 46 11.94 0.38 -2.66
CA ARG A 46 12.14 -1.08 -2.75
C ARG A 46 11.84 -1.78 -1.43
N ALA A 47 12.33 -1.24 -0.31
CA ALA A 47 12.09 -1.82 1.00
C ALA A 47 10.58 -1.91 1.31
N SER A 48 9.82 -0.87 0.98
CA SER A 48 8.38 -0.82 1.21
C SER A 48 7.60 -1.73 0.26
N LEU A 49 7.99 -1.84 -1.01
CA LEU A 49 7.36 -2.72 -2.00
C LEU A 49 7.46 -4.20 -1.60
N GLU A 50 8.59 -4.62 -1.01
CA GLU A 50 8.75 -5.97 -0.45
C GLU A 50 7.79 -6.21 0.74
N VAL A 51 7.56 -5.20 1.58
CA VAL A 51 6.56 -5.27 2.66
C VAL A 51 5.15 -5.39 2.08
N VAL A 52 4.82 -4.63 1.03
CA VAL A 52 3.53 -4.72 0.34
C VAL A 52 3.34 -6.12 -0.22
N GLY A 53 4.29 -6.64 -1.00
CA GLY A 53 4.18 -7.96 -1.63
C GLY A 53 4.02 -9.09 -0.62
N ALA A 54 4.81 -9.08 0.46
CA ALA A 54 4.64 -10.05 1.54
C ALA A 54 3.29 -9.88 2.26
N GLY A 55 2.86 -8.64 2.44
CA GLY A 55 1.62 -8.27 3.13
C GLY A 55 0.40 -8.76 2.41
N VAL A 56 0.25 -8.46 1.12
CA VAL A 56 -0.91 -8.91 0.33
C VAL A 56 -0.92 -10.43 0.17
N MET A 57 0.23 -11.09 0.13
CA MET A 57 0.28 -12.56 0.14
C MET A 57 -0.28 -13.12 1.47
N LEU A 58 0.20 -12.64 2.61
CA LEU A 58 -0.24 -13.15 3.91
C LEU A 58 -1.68 -12.73 4.25
N PHE A 59 -1.99 -11.45 4.09
CA PHE A 59 -3.25 -10.88 4.53
C PHE A 59 -4.39 -11.14 3.53
N ASP A 60 -4.16 -11.09 2.22
CA ASP A 60 -5.23 -11.31 1.25
C ASP A 60 -5.34 -12.77 0.86
N GLN A 61 -4.24 -13.43 0.48
CA GLN A 61 -4.33 -14.81 -0.03
C GLN A 61 -4.58 -15.82 1.08
N ILE A 62 -3.82 -15.74 2.18
CA ILE A 62 -3.92 -16.71 3.28
C ILE A 62 -5.00 -16.30 4.28
N TRP A 63 -4.91 -15.10 4.84
CA TRP A 63 -5.82 -14.71 5.91
C TRP A 63 -7.24 -14.48 5.40
N LEU A 64 -7.47 -13.50 4.54
CA LEU A 64 -8.81 -13.22 4.02
C LEU A 64 -9.29 -14.33 3.07
N GLY A 65 -8.43 -14.77 2.15
CA GLY A 65 -8.73 -15.73 1.09
C GLY A 65 -8.85 -17.19 1.53
N SER A 66 -8.42 -17.52 2.75
CA SER A 66 -8.56 -18.87 3.31
C SER A 66 -9.17 -18.86 4.70
N TYR A 67 -8.51 -18.26 5.69
CA TYR A 67 -8.94 -18.33 7.10
C TYR A 67 -10.32 -17.69 7.36
N VAL A 68 -10.64 -16.62 6.64
CA VAL A 68 -11.90 -15.86 6.79
C VAL A 68 -12.93 -16.21 5.70
N SER A 69 -12.51 -16.83 4.59
CA SER A 69 -13.39 -17.25 3.50
C SER A 69 -13.10 -18.68 3.01
N GLY A 70 -12.18 -18.88 2.06
CA GLY A 70 -11.83 -20.16 1.45
C GLY A 70 -12.30 -20.33 -0.01
N GLY A 71 -11.94 -21.46 -0.63
CA GLY A 71 -12.28 -21.79 -2.03
C GLY A 71 -11.16 -21.41 -3.01
N VAL A 72 -11.52 -20.83 -4.16
CA VAL A 72 -10.55 -20.34 -5.16
C VAL A 72 -9.65 -19.24 -4.56
N GLY A 73 -10.19 -18.45 -3.64
CA GLY A 73 -9.44 -17.44 -2.89
C GLY A 73 -9.19 -16.15 -3.67
N PHE A 74 -8.19 -15.40 -3.22
CA PHE A 74 -7.93 -14.01 -3.63
C PHE A 74 -6.57 -13.81 -4.28
N THR A 75 -6.09 -14.82 -5.02
CA THR A 75 -4.76 -14.80 -5.63
C THR A 75 -4.52 -13.54 -6.46
N GLN A 76 -5.40 -13.23 -7.41
CA GLN A 76 -5.20 -12.09 -8.32
C GLN A 76 -5.48 -10.73 -7.66
N TYR A 77 -6.22 -10.68 -6.55
CA TYR A 77 -6.29 -9.46 -5.76
C TYR A 77 -4.92 -9.11 -5.16
N ALA A 78 -4.19 -10.11 -4.68
CA ALA A 78 -2.87 -9.92 -4.11
C ALA A 78 -1.78 -9.73 -5.17
N THR A 79 -1.76 -10.55 -6.23
CA THR A 79 -0.68 -10.51 -7.23
C THR A 79 -0.56 -9.15 -7.91
N ALA A 80 -1.67 -8.43 -8.09
CA ALA A 80 -1.65 -7.09 -8.66
C ALA A 80 -0.69 -6.10 -7.97
N ALA A 81 -0.40 -6.31 -6.68
CA ALA A 81 0.53 -5.48 -5.92
C ALA A 81 1.97 -6.02 -5.86
N TYR A 82 2.28 -7.14 -6.52
CA TYR A 82 3.65 -7.70 -6.56
C TYR A 82 4.05 -8.34 -7.89
N THR A 83 3.25 -8.20 -8.95
CA THR A 83 3.58 -8.68 -10.29
C THR A 83 3.64 -7.53 -11.28
N ASP A 84 4.30 -7.80 -12.41
CA ASP A 84 4.29 -6.96 -13.62
C ASP A 84 4.88 -5.54 -13.44
N ASN A 85 5.48 -5.26 -12.28
CA ASN A 85 6.10 -3.99 -11.87
C ASN A 85 5.16 -2.77 -11.98
N ILE A 86 3.84 -2.99 -12.01
CA ILE A 86 2.88 -1.88 -12.15
C ILE A 86 2.90 -0.99 -10.90
N LEU A 87 2.86 -1.61 -9.71
CA LEU A 87 2.98 -0.85 -8.46
C LEU A 87 4.36 -0.20 -8.31
N ASP A 88 5.41 -0.92 -8.69
CA ASP A 88 6.78 -0.42 -8.67
C ASP A 88 6.90 0.86 -9.49
N GLU A 89 6.43 0.85 -10.74
CA GLU A 89 6.46 2.01 -11.65
C GLU A 89 5.78 3.24 -11.03
N PHE A 90 4.56 3.09 -10.50
CA PHE A 90 3.84 4.21 -9.88
C PHE A 90 4.54 4.72 -8.61
N THR A 91 5.14 3.82 -7.85
CA THR A 91 5.87 4.19 -6.63
C THR A 91 7.14 4.96 -6.97
N TYR A 92 7.92 4.50 -7.95
CA TYR A 92 9.14 5.18 -8.38
C TYR A 92 8.84 6.50 -9.09
N TYR A 93 7.74 6.60 -9.84
CA TYR A 93 7.26 7.89 -10.34
C TYR A 93 7.04 8.89 -9.18
N GLY A 94 6.41 8.45 -8.09
CA GLY A 94 6.25 9.28 -6.89
C GLY A 94 7.57 9.67 -6.23
N MET A 95 8.57 8.78 -6.23
CA MET A 95 9.92 9.08 -5.73
C MET A 95 10.65 10.11 -6.58
N ASP A 96 10.53 10.01 -7.91
CA ASP A 96 11.10 10.97 -8.84
C ASP A 96 10.40 12.33 -8.74
N TYR A 97 9.08 12.35 -8.55
CA TYR A 97 8.34 13.60 -8.30
C TYR A 97 8.78 14.29 -6.99
N LEU A 98 8.95 13.53 -5.92
CA LEU A 98 9.50 14.02 -4.66
C LEU A 98 10.90 14.63 -4.85
N LYS A 99 11.75 13.95 -5.61
CA LYS A 99 13.09 14.43 -5.93
C LYS A 99 13.05 15.75 -6.69
N ASP A 100 12.27 15.81 -7.76
CA ASP A 100 12.24 16.96 -8.65
C ASP A 100 11.58 18.20 -8.02
N LYS A 101 10.49 18.00 -7.27
CA LYS A 101 9.72 19.10 -6.70
C LYS A 101 10.19 19.55 -5.32
N TYR A 102 10.60 18.59 -4.50
CA TYR A 102 10.92 18.81 -3.09
C TYR A 102 12.40 18.65 -2.75
N ASN A 103 13.24 18.35 -3.76
CA ASN A 103 14.67 18.08 -3.56
C ASN A 103 14.91 16.95 -2.54
N PHE A 104 14.00 15.97 -2.51
CA PHE A 104 14.07 14.79 -1.67
C PHE A 104 14.88 13.69 -2.37
N ASP A 105 16.12 13.46 -1.93
CA ASP A 105 16.93 12.37 -2.48
C ASP A 105 16.65 11.07 -1.75
N TYR A 106 15.71 10.28 -2.28
CA TYR A 106 15.35 8.97 -1.71
C TYR A 106 16.51 7.96 -1.72
N THR A 107 17.58 8.20 -2.50
CA THR A 107 18.76 7.34 -2.54
C THR A 107 19.79 7.66 -1.45
N ALA A 108 19.61 8.78 -0.75
CA ALA A 108 20.42 9.21 0.38
C ALA A 108 19.52 9.61 1.56
N PRO A 109 18.66 8.70 2.07
CA PRO A 109 17.61 9.04 3.01
C PRO A 109 18.19 9.65 4.30
N SER A 110 17.66 10.82 4.68
CA SER A 110 18.02 11.52 5.92
C SER A 110 16.76 12.03 6.64
N PRO A 111 16.72 11.99 7.99
CA PRO A 111 15.66 12.63 8.76
C PRO A 111 15.52 14.13 8.48
N ASP A 112 16.58 14.79 8.01
CA ASP A 112 16.57 16.23 7.71
C ASP A 112 15.92 16.57 6.36
N GLN A 113 15.62 15.56 5.53
CA GLN A 113 15.03 15.75 4.21
C GLN A 113 13.51 15.53 4.20
N THR A 114 12.91 15.09 5.31
CA THR A 114 11.47 14.84 5.36
C THR A 114 10.67 16.13 5.29
N LEU A 115 9.57 16.08 4.57
CA LEU A 115 8.58 17.15 4.49
C LEU A 115 7.71 17.19 5.74
N GLU A 116 7.34 18.39 6.17
CA GLU A 116 6.33 18.57 7.21
C GLU A 116 5.01 17.90 6.78
N PRO A 117 4.42 17.00 7.61
CA PRO A 117 3.26 16.20 7.24
C PRO A 117 1.96 17.02 7.29
N THR A 118 1.80 17.96 6.35
CA THR A 118 0.61 18.79 6.21
C THR A 118 -0.36 18.22 5.18
N GLN A 119 -1.64 18.61 5.28
CA GLN A 119 -2.64 18.21 4.29
C GLN A 119 -2.32 18.74 2.88
N ASP A 120 -1.66 19.89 2.76
CA ASP A 120 -1.27 20.46 1.47
C ASP A 120 -0.22 19.57 0.77
N VAL A 121 0.75 19.05 1.53
CA VAL A 121 1.75 18.09 1.00
C VAL A 121 1.08 16.78 0.61
N VAL A 122 0.15 16.27 1.42
CA VAL A 122 -0.60 15.05 1.08
C VAL A 122 -1.45 15.24 -0.17
N ASN A 123 -2.18 16.36 -0.26
CA ASN A 123 -2.99 16.70 -1.42
C ASN A 123 -2.14 16.75 -2.68
N ASP A 124 -0.97 17.36 -2.61
CA ASP A 124 -0.07 17.47 -3.74
C ASP A 124 0.46 16.11 -4.21
N LEU A 125 1.14 15.37 -3.31
CA LEU A 125 1.80 14.11 -3.65
C LEU A 125 0.80 13.04 -4.08
N ALA A 126 -0.28 12.85 -3.33
CA ALA A 126 -1.26 11.82 -3.67
C ALA A 126 -2.06 12.18 -4.92
N THR A 127 -2.35 13.47 -5.17
CA THR A 127 -3.05 13.87 -6.40
C THR A 127 -2.20 13.59 -7.62
N GLU A 128 -0.94 14.01 -7.62
CA GLU A 128 -0.03 13.81 -8.75
C GLU A 128 0.15 12.32 -9.06
N VAL A 129 0.52 11.53 -8.06
CA VAL A 129 0.79 10.09 -8.24
C VAL A 129 -0.47 9.34 -8.68
N ASN A 130 -1.63 9.70 -8.12
CA ASN A 130 -2.88 9.06 -8.53
C ASN A 130 -3.27 9.41 -9.96
N LEU A 131 -3.13 10.68 -10.38
CA LEU A 131 -3.43 11.09 -11.75
C LEU A 131 -2.49 10.40 -12.74
N ASN A 132 -1.18 10.34 -12.45
CA ASN A 132 -0.23 9.61 -13.27
C ASN A 132 -0.64 8.13 -13.40
N ALA A 133 -0.92 7.45 -12.29
CA ALA A 133 -1.30 6.04 -12.33
C ALA A 133 -2.60 5.81 -13.13
N MET A 134 -3.60 6.69 -12.99
CA MET A 134 -4.82 6.63 -13.80
C MET A 134 -4.52 6.81 -15.30
N GLU A 135 -3.69 7.79 -15.65
CA GLU A 135 -3.25 7.99 -17.03
C GLU A 135 -2.50 6.78 -17.58
N GLN A 136 -1.65 6.12 -16.80
CA GLN A 136 -0.94 4.90 -17.22
C GLN A 136 -1.93 3.77 -17.58
N TYR A 137 -2.92 3.53 -16.74
CA TYR A 137 -3.97 2.55 -17.05
C TYR A 137 -4.78 2.92 -18.30
N GLU A 138 -5.02 4.21 -18.56
CA GLU A 138 -5.75 4.68 -19.74
C GLU A 138 -4.90 4.63 -21.03
N GLN A 139 -3.61 4.95 -20.93
CA GLN A 139 -2.67 4.96 -22.05
C GLN A 139 -2.23 3.56 -22.48
N PHE A 140 -2.18 2.61 -21.54
CA PHE A 140 -1.77 1.23 -21.78
C PHE A 140 -2.93 0.26 -21.53
N PRO A 141 -3.76 -0.03 -22.56
CA PRO A 141 -4.87 -0.96 -22.44
C PRO A 141 -4.50 -2.35 -21.91
N THR A 142 -3.27 -2.80 -22.14
CA THR A 142 -2.75 -4.06 -21.59
C THR A 142 -2.63 -4.02 -20.07
N MET A 143 -2.27 -2.87 -19.48
CA MET A 143 -2.22 -2.67 -18.04
C MET A 143 -3.64 -2.67 -17.43
N MET A 144 -4.61 -2.06 -18.14
CA MET A 144 -6.03 -2.10 -17.78
C MET A 144 -6.61 -3.51 -17.82
N GLU A 145 -6.20 -4.31 -18.81
CA GLU A 145 -6.61 -5.71 -18.95
C GLU A 145 -5.95 -6.63 -17.91
N ASP A 146 -4.67 -6.41 -17.60
CA ASP A 146 -3.94 -7.15 -16.58
C ASP A 146 -4.58 -6.95 -15.19
N HIS A 147 -4.75 -5.70 -14.79
CA HIS A 147 -5.54 -5.35 -13.60
C HIS A 147 -7.01 -5.14 -13.97
N PHE A 148 -7.66 -6.16 -14.53
CA PHE A 148 -9.06 -6.12 -14.97
C PHE A 148 -10.04 -5.76 -13.84
N GLY A 149 -9.75 -6.17 -12.61
CA GLY A 149 -10.56 -5.91 -11.43
C GLY A 149 -10.35 -4.50 -10.88
N GLY A 150 -11.46 -3.78 -10.65
CA GLY A 150 -11.41 -2.41 -10.10
C GLY A 150 -10.65 -2.31 -8.77
N SER A 151 -10.79 -3.30 -7.89
CA SER A 151 -10.11 -3.28 -6.59
C SER A 151 -8.60 -3.52 -6.70
N GLN A 152 -8.13 -4.26 -7.72
CA GLN A 152 -6.69 -4.42 -7.98
C GLN A 152 -6.09 -3.04 -8.26
N ARG A 153 -6.71 -2.29 -9.16
CA ARG A 153 -6.28 -0.93 -9.52
C ARG A 153 -6.38 0.02 -8.34
N ALA A 154 -7.49 -0.03 -7.61
CA ALA A 154 -7.69 0.82 -6.45
C ALA A 154 -6.60 0.60 -5.39
N GLY A 155 -6.29 -0.66 -5.06
CA GLY A 155 -5.23 -1.01 -4.11
C GLY A 155 -3.85 -0.57 -4.60
N VAL A 156 -3.53 -0.79 -5.88
CA VAL A 156 -2.23 -0.43 -6.47
C VAL A 156 -2.02 1.08 -6.53
N MET A 157 -3.00 1.85 -6.99
CA MET A 157 -2.87 3.31 -7.06
C MET A 157 -2.79 3.94 -5.66
N ALA A 158 -3.64 3.49 -4.73
CA ALA A 158 -3.63 3.99 -3.37
C ALA A 158 -2.36 3.60 -2.60
N ALA A 159 -1.81 2.41 -2.86
CA ALA A 159 -0.53 1.99 -2.31
C ALA A 159 0.59 2.94 -2.76
N ALA A 160 0.71 3.23 -4.07
CA ALA A 160 1.72 4.14 -4.59
C ALA A 160 1.59 5.56 -3.96
N CYS A 161 0.37 6.07 -3.84
CA CYS A 161 0.11 7.37 -3.20
C CYS A 161 0.48 7.38 -1.72
N GLY A 162 0.08 6.34 -0.98
CA GLY A 162 0.38 6.20 0.44
C GLY A 162 1.87 6.01 0.72
N LEU A 163 2.58 5.24 -0.11
CA LEU A 163 4.04 5.08 -0.03
C LEU A 163 4.74 6.41 -0.30
N THR A 164 4.35 7.13 -1.35
CA THR A 164 4.94 8.44 -1.69
C THR A 164 4.77 9.43 -0.54
N CYS A 165 3.57 9.54 0.02
CA CYS A 165 3.30 10.42 1.16
C CYS A 165 4.08 9.99 2.42
N SER A 166 4.14 8.68 2.72
CA SER A 166 4.85 8.15 3.89
C SER A 166 6.34 8.40 3.80
N ILE A 167 6.95 8.10 2.65
CA ILE A 167 8.40 8.24 2.43
C ILE A 167 8.79 9.71 2.43
N GLY A 168 8.05 10.56 1.70
CA GLY A 168 8.36 11.99 1.60
C GLY A 168 8.24 12.73 2.94
N THR A 169 7.33 12.32 3.82
CA THR A 169 7.07 13.01 5.11
C THR A 169 7.67 12.31 6.33
N GLY A 170 8.15 11.07 6.18
CA GLY A 170 8.52 10.22 7.33
C GLY A 170 7.34 9.93 8.27
N ASN A 171 6.09 10.04 7.81
CA ASN A 171 4.89 9.93 8.64
C ASN A 171 3.85 8.97 8.04
N SER A 172 3.61 7.85 8.71
CA SER A 172 2.68 6.81 8.24
C SER A 172 1.22 7.28 8.16
N ASN A 173 0.80 8.25 8.98
CA ASN A 173 -0.57 8.77 8.93
C ASN A 173 -0.76 9.73 7.76
N ALA A 174 0.27 10.48 7.36
CA ALA A 174 0.24 11.22 6.09
C ALA A 174 0.13 10.25 4.91
N GLY A 175 0.80 9.11 4.99
CA GLY A 175 0.61 7.95 4.11
C GLY A 175 -0.83 7.47 4.00
N LEU A 176 -1.47 7.19 5.14
CA LEU A 176 -2.87 6.78 5.18
C LEU A 176 -3.80 7.84 4.57
N ASN A 177 -3.56 9.12 4.84
CA ASN A 177 -4.33 10.20 4.21
C ASN A 177 -4.16 10.20 2.68
N GLY A 178 -2.94 9.94 2.18
CA GLY A 178 -2.67 9.80 0.75
C GLY A 178 -3.37 8.61 0.12
N TRP A 179 -3.40 7.46 0.80
CA TRP A 179 -4.18 6.29 0.38
C TRP A 179 -5.67 6.63 0.21
N TYR A 180 -6.28 7.22 1.24
CA TYR A 180 -7.71 7.53 1.18
C TYR A 180 -8.05 8.61 0.16
N LEU A 181 -7.19 9.62 -0.02
CA LEU A 181 -7.39 10.63 -1.05
C LEU A 181 -7.37 10.00 -2.46
N SER A 182 -6.43 9.07 -2.72
CA SER A 182 -6.37 8.32 -3.97
C SER A 182 -7.68 7.55 -4.23
N MET A 183 -8.25 6.89 -3.22
CA MET A 183 -9.52 6.18 -3.35
C MET A 183 -10.68 7.10 -3.76
N LEU A 184 -10.77 8.29 -3.15
CA LEU A 184 -11.81 9.26 -3.48
C LEU A 184 -11.65 9.80 -4.90
N MET A 185 -10.42 10.16 -5.30
CA MET A 185 -10.13 10.65 -6.64
C MET A 185 -10.42 9.60 -7.72
N HIS A 186 -9.99 8.35 -7.50
CA HIS A 186 -10.23 7.24 -8.43
C HIS A 186 -11.74 7.00 -8.62
N LYS A 187 -12.50 6.99 -7.51
CA LYS A 187 -13.96 6.83 -7.57
C LYS A 187 -14.64 7.89 -8.44
N GLU A 188 -14.25 9.15 -8.28
CA GLU A 188 -14.81 10.25 -9.09
C GLU A 188 -14.32 10.21 -10.53
N GLY A 189 -13.03 9.93 -10.77
CA GLY A 189 -12.44 9.97 -12.10
C GLY A 189 -12.94 8.87 -13.03
N TRP A 190 -13.20 7.65 -12.53
CA TRP A 190 -13.69 6.54 -13.36
C TRP A 190 -15.15 6.15 -13.10
N SER A 191 -15.83 6.82 -12.18
CA SER A 191 -17.20 6.49 -11.74
C SER A 191 -17.33 5.03 -11.26
N ARG A 192 -16.22 4.46 -10.78
CA ARG A 192 -16.10 3.10 -10.25
C ARG A 192 -14.87 3.04 -9.37
N LEU A 193 -14.84 2.06 -8.48
CA LEU A 193 -13.69 1.80 -7.62
C LEU A 193 -13.41 0.30 -7.54
N GLY A 194 -13.79 -0.35 -6.45
CA GLY A 194 -13.62 -1.79 -6.23
C GLY A 194 -14.93 -2.57 -6.23
N PHE A 195 -14.88 -3.77 -5.66
CA PHE A 195 -16.03 -4.63 -5.46
C PHE A 195 -17.02 -4.04 -4.44
N PHE A 196 -18.18 -4.67 -4.28
CA PHE A 196 -19.19 -4.27 -3.29
C PHE A 196 -18.66 -4.32 -1.85
N GLY A 197 -18.54 -3.16 -1.20
CA GLY A 197 -18.01 -3.05 0.16
C GLY A 197 -16.48 -2.99 0.22
N TYR A 198 -15.80 -2.84 -0.93
CA TYR A 198 -14.37 -2.55 -0.97
C TYR A 198 -14.03 -1.28 -0.17
N ASP A 199 -14.79 -0.20 -0.42
CA ASP A 199 -14.59 1.12 0.17
C ASP A 199 -15.20 1.30 1.57
N LEU A 200 -15.52 0.22 2.28
CA LEU A 200 -16.04 0.36 3.65
C LEU A 200 -15.03 1.07 4.55
N GLN A 201 -13.75 0.72 4.46
CA GLN A 201 -12.69 1.40 5.21
C GLN A 201 -12.34 2.75 4.58
N ASP A 202 -12.43 2.86 3.26
CA ASP A 202 -11.97 4.06 2.53
C ASP A 202 -12.94 5.25 2.62
N GLN A 203 -14.15 5.03 3.14
CA GLN A 203 -15.15 6.08 3.39
C GLN A 203 -15.25 6.51 4.87
N CYS A 204 -14.55 5.81 5.79
CA CYS A 204 -14.61 6.04 7.23
C CYS A 204 -13.53 7.01 7.70
#